data_AF-A0A967JWM5-F1
#
_entry.id   AF-A0A967JWM5-F1
#
_cell.length_a   1.000
_cell.length_b   1.000
_cell.length_c   1.000
_cell.angle_alpha   90.00
_cell.angle_beta   90.00
_cell.angle_gamma   90.00
#
_symmetry.space_group_name_H-M   'P 1'
#
loop_
_entity.id
_entity.type
_entity.pdbx_description
1 polymer ?
#
loop_
_entity_poly.entity_id
_entity_poly.type
_entity_poly.pdbx_seq_one_letter_code
_entity_poly.pdbx_strand_id
1 'polypeptide(L)' 'TREAARRLVSRGELEMVQRGCIVDPSRARGPIRLRRVRARG' A
#
# COMPACT_ATOMS: atom_id res chain seq x y z
N THR A 1 -2.67 -8.96 10.62
CA THR A 1 -2.04 -9.08 9.28
C THR A 1 -1.85 -7.78 8.52
N ARG A 2 -2.71 -6.75 8.66
CA ARG A 2 -2.55 -5.46 7.93
C ARG A 2 -1.45 -4.51 8.44
N GLU A 3 -0.98 -4.65 9.68
CA GLU A 3 0.01 -3.72 10.25
C GLU A 3 1.36 -3.70 9.53
N ALA A 4 1.86 -4.87 9.09
CA ALA A 4 3.12 -4.95 8.36
C ALA A 4 3.04 -4.17 7.03
N ALA A 5 1.91 -4.31 6.32
CA ALA A 5 1.67 -3.56 5.08
C ALA A 5 1.62 -2.05 5.34
N ARG A 6 0.98 -1.58 6.42
CA ARG A 6 0.97 -0.15 6.77
C ARG A 6 2.37 0.40 6.97
N ARG A 7 3.23 -0.35 7.69
CA ARG A 7 4.62 0.07 7.91
C ARG A 7 5.41 0.19 6.62
N LEU A 8 5.28 -0.79 5.74
CA LEU A 8 5.99 -0.78 4.45
C LEU A 8 5.50 0.33 3.52
N VAL A 9 4.19 0.63 3.53
CA VAL A 9 3.63 1.79 2.79
C VAL A 9 4.11 3.11 3.39
N SER A 10 4.12 3.23 4.73
CA SER A 10 4.61 4.42 5.44
C SER A 10 6.10 4.69 5.16
N ARG A 11 6.90 3.63 5.00
CA ARG A 11 8.30 3.70 4.58
C ARG A 11 8.50 4.00 3.09
N GLY A 12 7.44 4.03 2.29
CA GLY A 12 7.49 4.22 0.84
C GLY A 12 8.00 2.98 0.07
N GLU A 13 8.08 1.82 0.70
CA GLU A 13 8.53 0.58 0.05
C GLU A 13 7.42 -0.06 -0.80
N LEU A 14 6.17 0.15 -0.39
CA LEU A 14 4.97 -0.37 -1.05
C LEU A 14 3.95 0.74 -1.32
N GLU A 15 3.15 0.54 -2.37
CA GLU A 15 1.91 1.28 -2.59
C GLU A 15 0.71 0.37 -2.29
N MET A 16 -0.31 0.93 -1.63
CA MET A 16 -1.59 0.27 -1.45
C MET A 16 -2.58 0.77 -2.51
N VAL A 17 -3.16 -0.16 -3.27
CA VAL A 17 -4.09 0.16 -4.35
C VAL A 17 -5.45 -0.49 -4.08
N GLN A 18 -6.50 0.29 -4.23
CA GLN A 18 -7.87 -0.17 -4.19
C GLN A 18 -8.65 0.39 -5.38
N ARG A 19 -9.36 -0.49 -6.09
CA ARG A 19 -10.14 -0.11 -7.28
C ARG A 19 -9.33 0.66 -8.34
N GLY A 20 -8.03 0.37 -8.42
CA GLY A 20 -7.11 1.02 -9.36
C GLY A 20 -6.46 2.31 -8.86
N CYS A 21 -6.83 2.82 -7.69
CA CYS A 21 -6.30 4.06 -7.13
C CYS A 21 -5.38 3.79 -5.93
N ILE A 22 -4.33 4.60 -5.76
CA ILE A 22 -3.53 4.60 -4.53
C ILE A 22 -4.39 5.11 -3.38
N VAL A 23 -4.39 4.38 -2.26
CA VAL A 23 -5.22 4.69 -1.08
C VAL A 23 -4.41 4.70 0.21
N ASP A 24 -4.85 5.51 1.17
CA ASP A 24 -4.31 5.51 2.52
C ASP A 24 -4.67 4.19 3.25
N PRO A 25 -3.68 3.46 3.82
CA PRO A 25 -3.89 2.22 4.57
C PRO A 25 -4.79 2.33 5.81
N SER A 26 -4.95 3.53 6.38
CA SER A 26 -5.84 3.78 7.52
C SER A 26 -7.31 3.85 7.11
N ARG A 27 -7.58 4.16 5.84
CA ARG A 27 -8.93 4.37 5.29
C ARG A 27 -9.41 3.22 4.39
N ALA A 28 -8.49 2.41 3.86
CA ALA A 28 -8.82 1.31 2.97
C ALA A 28 -9.62 0.19 3.68
N ARG A 29 -10.82 -0.12 3.17
CA ARG A 29 -11.70 -1.18 3.69
C ARG A 29 -11.97 -2.24 2.62
N GLY A 30 -12.03 -3.50 3.01
CA GLY A 30 -12.24 -4.61 2.06
C GLY A 30 -10.99 -4.97 1.25
N PRO A 31 -11.15 -5.58 0.06
CA PRO A 31 -10.03 -6.06 -0.75
C PRO A 31 -9.10 -4.93 -1.18
N ILE A 32 -7.80 -5.16 -0.99
CA ILE A 32 -6.72 -4.25 -1.34
C ILE A 32 -5.62 -5.03 -2.08
N ARG A 33 -4.83 -4.32 -2.88
CA ARG A 33 -3.62 -4.85 -3.52
C ARG A 33 -2.41 -4.08 -3.02
N LEU A 34 -1.30 -4.77 -2.82
CA LEU A 34 -0.02 -4.15 -2.50
C LEU A 34 0.89 -4.26 -3.73
N ARG A 35 1.55 -3.17 -4.09
CA ARG A 35 2.52 -3.12 -5.19
C ARG A 35 3.85 -2.67 -4.62
N ARG A 36 4.96 -3.23 -5.12
CA ARG A 36 6.29 -2.75 -4.74
C ARG A 36 6.60 -1.49 -5.51
N VAL A 37 7.03 -0.44 -4.81
CA VAL A 37 7.58 0.75 -5.46
C VAL A 37 8.85 0.30 -6.15
N ARG A 38 8.88 0.36 -7.49
CA ARG A 38 10.15 0.21 -8.19
C ARG A 38 10.94 1.46 -7.88
N ALA A 39 11.98 1.33 -7.06
CA ALA A 39 12.98 2.37 -6.92
C ALA A 39 13.38 2.75 -8.35
N ARG A 40 13.20 4.02 -8.72
CA ARG A 40 13.88 4.53 -9.91
C ARG A 40 15.35 4.24 -9.69
N GLY A 41 15.92 3.36 -10.52
CA GLY A 41 17.33 3.43 -10.82
C GLY A 41 17.65 4.79 -11.42
#